data_AF-A0A1G4AKW2-F1
#
_entry.id   AF-A0A1G4AKW2-F1
#
_cell.length_a   1.000
_cell.length_b   1.000
_cell.length_c   1.000
_cell.angle_alpha   90.00
_cell.angle_beta   90.00
_cell.angle_gamma   90.00
#
_symmetry.space_group_name_H-M   'P 1'
#
loop_
_entity.id
_entity.type
_entity.pdbx_description
1 polymer ?
#
loop_
_entity_poly.entity_id
_entity_poly.type
_entity_poly.pdbx_seq_one_letter_code
_entity_poly.pdbx_strand_id
1 'polypeptide(L)'
;MVQRIAVGGILGVQPGIIGCLQALEVIKLITGQGRPLIGRLLVFDGMDSQFREVPVRKDPACPACGEHRTITEELIDYDEFCGIVKQPSPVDPKIGVPELKRRHAQAPPLILLDVREAEELAAGHIPGARSIPLGELLAHVHEFAWGDDIVVYSGDERRSRAAADRLKSLNFRRTRFLGGGYNVWLAQAEKAA
;
A
#
# COMPACT_ATOMS: atom_id res chain seq x y z
N MET A 1 -25.79 -6.08 -1.76
CA MET A 1 -25.10 -4.83 -1.38
C MET A 1 -23.82 -5.22 -0.67
N VAL A 2 -22.73 -5.43 -1.43
CA VAL A 2 -21.42 -5.79 -0.87
C VAL A 2 -20.68 -4.48 -0.62
N GLN A 3 -20.50 -4.11 0.65
CA GLN A 3 -19.78 -2.89 1.00
C GLN A 3 -18.32 -3.01 0.57
N ARG A 4 -17.86 -2.01 -0.19
CA ARG A 4 -16.45 -1.78 -0.51
C ARG A 4 -15.69 -1.60 0.81
N ILE A 5 -14.56 -2.30 0.94
CA ILE A 5 -13.61 -2.26 2.08
C ILE A 5 -13.15 -0.82 2.42
N ALA A 6 -13.37 0.15 1.53
CA ALA A 6 -12.93 1.53 1.68
C ALA A 6 -13.78 2.43 2.61
N VAL A 7 -14.98 2.02 3.07
CA VAL A 7 -15.85 2.94 3.87
C VAL A 7 -16.28 2.39 5.23
N GLY A 8 -16.09 1.10 5.51
CA GLY A 8 -16.53 0.47 6.77
C GLY A 8 -15.42 0.01 7.73
N GLY A 9 -14.16 -0.09 7.27
CA GLY A 9 -13.08 -0.70 8.05
C GLY A 9 -13.37 -2.14 8.49
N ILE A 10 -12.44 -2.75 9.24
CA ILE A 10 -12.65 -3.98 9.98
C ILE A 10 -12.58 -3.60 11.45
N LEU A 11 -13.53 -4.05 12.28
CA LEU A 11 -13.39 -3.93 13.72
C LEU A 11 -12.28 -4.87 14.16
N GLY A 12 -11.11 -4.34 14.54
CA GLY A 12 -9.90 -5.15 14.82
C GLY A 12 -10.09 -6.27 15.85
N VAL A 13 -11.10 -6.16 16.73
CA VAL A 13 -11.48 -7.22 17.66
C VAL A 13 -12.02 -8.48 16.97
N GLN A 14 -12.68 -8.35 15.81
CA GLN A 14 -13.26 -9.48 15.08
C GLN A 14 -12.22 -10.48 14.58
N PRO A 15 -11.15 -10.10 13.84
CA PRO A 15 -10.09 -11.03 13.49
C PRO A 15 -9.37 -11.59 14.73
N GLY A 16 -9.29 -10.83 15.84
CA GLY A 16 -8.79 -11.34 17.12
C GLY A 16 -9.61 -12.51 17.67
N ILE A 17 -10.94 -12.37 17.73
CA ILE A 17 -11.86 -13.43 18.17
C ILE A 17 -11.71 -14.67 17.28
N ILE A 18 -11.74 -14.49 15.96
CA ILE A 18 -11.59 -15.61 15.00
C ILE A 18 -10.23 -16.28 15.15
N GLY A 19 -9.14 -15.53 15.32
CA GLY A 19 -7.81 -16.07 15.54
C GLY A 19 -7.71 -16.92 16.81
N CYS A 20 -8.31 -16.49 17.91
CA CYS A 20 -8.38 -17.29 19.15
C CYS A 20 -9.16 -18.59 18.95
N LEU A 21 -10.28 -18.54 18.23
CA LEU A 21 -11.06 -19.75 17.90
C LEU A 21 -10.26 -20.71 17.02
N GLN A 22 -9.54 -20.20 16.02
CA GLN A 22 -8.65 -21.02 15.18
C GLN A 22 -7.55 -21.70 16.00
N ALA A 23 -6.91 -20.98 16.92
CA ALA A 23 -5.91 -21.55 17.82
C ALA A 23 -6.51 -22.65 18.71
N LEU A 24 -7.74 -22.47 19.20
CA LEU A 24 -8.44 -23.49 19.97
C LEU A 24 -8.73 -24.75 19.13
N GLU A 25 -9.10 -24.61 17.86
CA GLU A 25 -9.25 -25.78 16.96
C GLU A 25 -7.93 -26.55 16.79
N VAL A 26 -6.81 -25.84 16.65
CA VAL A 26 -5.48 -26.47 16.57
C VAL A 26 -5.16 -27.24 17.84
N ILE A 27 -5.44 -26.69 19.02
CA ILE A 27 -5.22 -27.38 20.30
C ILE A 27 -6.06 -28.65 20.37
N LYS A 28 -7.34 -28.61 19.97
CA LYS A 28 -8.20 -29.80 19.93
C LYS A 28 -7.65 -30.88 19.01
N LEU A 29 -7.11 -30.50 17.85
CA LEU A 29 -6.51 -31.44 16.91
C LEU A 29 -5.23 -32.08 17.46
N ILE A 30 -4.34 -31.30 18.07
CA ILE A 30 -3.07 -31.79 18.63
C ILE A 30 -3.31 -32.70 19.83
N THR A 31 -4.20 -32.31 20.73
CA THR A 31 -4.47 -33.05 21.97
C THR A 31 -5.40 -34.23 21.78
N GLY A 32 -6.13 -34.30 20.67
CA GLY A 32 -7.19 -35.26 20.45
C GLY A 32 -8.41 -35.06 21.37
N GLN A 33 -8.51 -33.90 22.05
CA GLN A 33 -9.59 -33.62 22.98
C GLN A 33 -10.67 -32.72 22.37
N GLY A 34 -11.94 -33.01 22.72
CA GLY A 34 -13.09 -32.23 22.27
C GLY A 34 -13.55 -32.56 20.84
N ARG A 35 -14.40 -31.70 20.28
CA ARG A 35 -14.97 -31.87 18.93
C ARG A 35 -14.49 -30.75 18.00
N PRO A 36 -13.55 -31.00 17.08
CA PRO A 36 -13.12 -30.01 16.10
C PRO A 36 -14.26 -29.56 15.17
N LEU A 37 -14.10 -28.37 14.59
CA LEU A 37 -15.00 -27.80 13.58
C LEU A 37 -14.82 -28.40 12.17
N ILE A 38 -14.14 -29.54 12.04
CA ILE A 38 -13.99 -30.23 10.75
C ILE A 38 -15.36 -30.46 10.10
N GLY A 39 -15.48 -30.06 8.82
CA GLY A 39 -16.72 -30.15 8.05
C GLY A 39 -17.79 -29.11 8.42
N ARG A 40 -17.44 -28.08 9.21
CA ARG A 40 -18.37 -27.02 9.63
C ARG A 40 -17.71 -25.65 9.45
N LEU A 41 -18.42 -24.74 8.81
CA LEU A 41 -18.06 -23.33 8.73
C LEU A 41 -18.69 -22.60 9.92
N LEU A 42 -17.86 -22.02 10.79
CA LEU A 42 -18.33 -21.17 11.87
C LEU A 42 -18.52 -19.74 11.36
N VAL A 43 -19.71 -19.19 11.55
CA VAL A 43 -20.06 -17.81 11.26
C VAL A 43 -20.26 -17.08 12.58
N PHE A 44 -19.52 -15.99 12.77
CA PHE A 44 -19.66 -15.10 13.91
C PHE A 44 -20.37 -13.81 13.47
N ASP A 45 -21.53 -13.55 14.07
CA ASP A 45 -22.22 -12.27 13.97
C ASP A 45 -21.74 -11.36 15.10
N GLY A 46 -21.00 -10.32 14.76
CA GLY A 46 -20.47 -9.38 15.74
C GLY A 46 -21.49 -8.36 16.27
N MET A 47 -22.64 -8.20 15.61
CA MET A 47 -23.69 -7.27 16.05
C MET A 47 -24.50 -7.88 17.19
N ASP A 48 -24.93 -9.13 17.00
CA ASP A 48 -25.74 -9.87 17.98
C ASP A 48 -24.90 -10.82 18.85
N SER A 49 -23.58 -10.88 18.63
CA SER A 49 -22.63 -11.78 19.30
C SER A 49 -23.03 -13.25 19.19
N GLN A 50 -23.51 -13.67 18.01
CA GLN A 50 -24.01 -15.02 17.76
C GLN A 50 -23.02 -15.89 16.99
N PHE A 51 -23.03 -17.18 17.29
CA PHE A 51 -22.27 -18.20 16.55
C PHE A 51 -23.23 -19.13 15.82
N ARG A 52 -22.98 -19.34 14.53
CA ARG A 52 -23.74 -20.28 13.70
C ARG A 52 -22.78 -21.24 13.00
N GLU A 53 -23.06 -22.53 13.12
CA GLU A 53 -22.34 -23.57 12.36
C GLU A 53 -23.10 -23.91 11.08
N VAL A 54 -22.44 -23.84 9.93
CA VAL A 54 -22.97 -24.28 8.64
C VAL A 54 -22.23 -25.54 8.23
N PRO A 55 -22.91 -26.68 8.02
CA PRO A 55 -22.23 -27.89 7.56
C PRO A 55 -21.70 -27.72 6.14
N VAL A 56 -20.44 -28.09 5.92
CA VAL A 56 -19.77 -28.05 4.63
C VAL A 56 -19.44 -29.48 4.22
N ARG A 57 -19.84 -29.86 3.00
CA ARG A 57 -19.54 -31.17 2.42
C ARG A 57 -18.53 -31.00 1.29
N LYS A 58 -17.65 -31.99 1.15
CA LYS A 58 -16.78 -32.08 -0.01
C LYS A 58 -17.63 -32.26 -1.27
N ASP A 59 -17.34 -31.47 -2.29
CA ASP A 59 -17.89 -31.68 -3.63
C ASP A 59 -17.06 -32.78 -4.35
N PRO A 60 -17.67 -33.93 -4.73
CA PRO A 60 -16.98 -34.96 -5.48
C PRO A 60 -16.42 -34.48 -6.83
N ALA A 61 -17.08 -33.49 -7.45
CA ALA A 61 -16.69 -32.87 -8.71
C ALA A 61 -15.71 -31.70 -8.53
N CYS A 62 -15.19 -31.47 -7.32
CA CYS A 62 -14.28 -30.35 -7.06
C CYS A 62 -13.03 -30.44 -7.97
N PRO A 63 -12.72 -29.41 -8.78
CA PRO A 63 -11.60 -29.45 -9.71
C PRO A 63 -10.22 -29.53 -9.02
N ALA A 64 -10.14 -29.18 -7.73
CA ALA A 64 -8.91 -29.23 -6.93
C ALA A 64 -8.72 -30.54 -6.14
N CYS A 65 -9.76 -31.04 -5.48
CA CYS A 65 -9.63 -32.19 -4.56
C CYS A 65 -10.64 -33.32 -4.81
N GLY A 66 -11.48 -33.21 -5.84
CA GLY A 66 -12.41 -34.24 -6.30
C GLY A 66 -11.71 -35.45 -6.91
N GLU A 67 -12.49 -36.41 -7.40
CA GLU A 67 -11.97 -37.63 -8.04
C GLU A 67 -11.35 -37.33 -9.41
N HIS A 68 -11.96 -36.40 -10.14
CA HIS A 68 -11.51 -35.94 -11.46
C HIS A 68 -10.88 -34.54 -11.37
N ARG A 69 -9.69 -34.45 -10.78
CA ARG A 69 -8.98 -33.16 -10.60
C ARG A 69 -8.57 -32.59 -11.95
N THR A 70 -8.87 -31.31 -12.18
CA THR A 70 -8.44 -30.57 -13.37
C THR A 70 -7.41 -29.49 -13.02
N ILE A 71 -7.28 -29.11 -11.75
CA ILE A 71 -6.24 -28.21 -11.26
C ILE A 71 -5.08 -29.09 -10.75
N THR A 72 -4.07 -29.31 -11.59
CA THR A 72 -2.97 -30.25 -11.29
C THR A 72 -1.61 -29.59 -11.11
N GLU A 73 -1.30 -28.51 -11.84
CA GLU A 73 0.09 -28.03 -11.95
C GLU A 73 0.23 -26.51 -11.99
N GLU A 74 -0.69 -25.79 -12.64
CA GLU A 74 -0.61 -24.33 -12.79
C GLU A 74 -1.56 -23.65 -11.82
N LEU A 75 -1.02 -23.24 -10.67
CA LEU A 75 -1.72 -22.32 -9.76
C LEU A 75 -1.72 -20.93 -10.39
N ILE A 76 -2.87 -20.27 -10.36
CA ILE A 76 -2.99 -18.88 -10.81
C ILE A 76 -1.99 -18.04 -10.01
N ASP A 77 -1.24 -17.17 -10.69
CA ASP A 77 -0.42 -16.16 -10.02
C ASP A 77 -1.35 -15.30 -9.15
N TYR A 78 -1.19 -15.44 -7.83
CA TYR A 78 -2.07 -14.79 -6.86
C TYR A 78 -1.92 -13.27 -6.89
N ASP A 79 -0.74 -12.74 -7.21
CA ASP A 79 -0.51 -11.31 -7.37
C ASP A 79 -1.23 -10.79 -8.63
N GLU A 80 -1.23 -11.57 -9.71
CA GLU A 80 -1.98 -11.25 -10.93
C GLU A 80 -3.49 -11.32 -10.70
N PHE A 81 -3.98 -12.40 -10.08
CA PHE A 81 -5.40 -12.62 -9.80
C PHE A 81 -5.99 -11.60 -8.82
N CYS A 82 -5.25 -11.26 -7.75
CA CYS A 82 -5.65 -10.24 -6.80
C CYS A 82 -5.52 -8.81 -7.34
N GLY A 83 -5.05 -8.62 -8.58
CA GLY A 83 -4.82 -7.30 -9.15
C GLY A 83 -3.67 -6.54 -8.49
N ILE A 84 -2.78 -7.25 -7.78
CA ILE A 84 -1.48 -6.76 -7.32
C ILE A 84 -0.47 -6.80 -8.50
N VAL A 85 -0.96 -6.67 -9.72
CA VAL A 85 -0.11 -6.34 -10.86
C VAL A 85 0.59 -5.02 -10.49
N LYS A 86 1.93 -5.04 -10.48
CA LYS A 86 2.76 -3.84 -10.60
C LYS A 86 2.45 -3.21 -11.95
N GLN A 87 1.30 -2.56 -12.05
CA GLN A 87 0.98 -1.71 -13.18
C GLN A 87 2.14 -0.70 -13.25
N PRO A 88 2.90 -0.63 -14.36
CA PRO A 88 3.85 0.44 -14.53
C PRO A 88 3.06 1.73 -14.29
N SER A 89 3.49 2.55 -13.33
CA SER A 89 2.75 3.77 -13.02
C SER A 89 2.65 4.55 -14.34
N PRO A 90 1.43 4.87 -14.83
CA PRO A 90 1.24 5.50 -16.15
C PRO A 90 1.74 6.95 -16.18
N VAL A 91 2.47 7.36 -15.15
CA VAL A 91 2.94 8.69 -14.89
C VAL A 91 4.45 8.70 -15.10
N ASP A 92 4.93 9.59 -15.96
CA ASP A 92 6.37 9.84 -16.11
C ASP A 92 7.00 10.01 -14.72
N PRO A 93 7.96 9.17 -14.33
CA PRO A 93 8.57 9.24 -13.01
C PRO A 93 9.31 10.56 -12.78
N LYS A 94 9.65 11.29 -13.85
CA LYS A 94 10.37 12.57 -13.81
C LYS A 94 9.40 13.73 -14.08
N ILE A 95 9.50 14.79 -13.27
CA ILE A 95 8.81 16.07 -13.51
C ILE A 95 9.84 17.18 -13.73
N GLY A 96 9.62 18.04 -14.72
CA GLY A 96 10.44 19.23 -14.96
C GLY A 96 10.02 20.42 -14.09
N VAL A 97 10.91 21.38 -13.87
CA VAL A 97 10.61 22.60 -13.08
C VAL A 97 9.41 23.40 -13.61
N PRO A 98 9.23 23.64 -14.92
CA PRO A 98 8.05 24.37 -15.42
C PRO A 98 6.73 23.65 -15.10
N GLU A 99 6.72 22.32 -15.22
CA GLU A 99 5.57 21.49 -14.90
C GLU A 99 5.28 21.47 -13.39
N LEU A 100 6.34 21.41 -12.57
CA LEU A 100 6.21 21.49 -11.12
C LEU A 100 5.59 22.83 -10.69
N LYS A 101 6.07 23.96 -11.22
CA LYS A 101 5.51 25.29 -10.93
C LYS A 101 4.02 25.37 -11.29
N ARG A 102 3.65 24.85 -12.47
CA ARG A 102 2.25 24.81 -12.93
C ARG A 102 1.36 24.01 -11.99
N ARG A 103 1.78 22.80 -11.61
CA ARG A 103 0.99 21.93 -10.74
C ARG A 103 0.97 22.38 -9.29
N HIS A 104 2.05 22.98 -8.80
CA HIS A 104 2.11 23.52 -7.44
C HIS A 104 1.11 24.67 -7.23
N ALA A 105 0.77 25.40 -8.31
CA ALA A 105 -0.26 26.44 -8.30
C ALA A 105 -1.69 25.93 -8.53
N GLN A 106 -1.91 24.64 -8.80
CA GLN A 106 -3.21 24.04 -9.12
C GLN A 106 -3.80 23.27 -7.93
N ALA A 107 -5.14 23.16 -7.90
CA ALA A 107 -5.86 22.30 -6.95
C ALA A 107 -6.24 20.95 -7.62
N PRO A 108 -6.14 19.80 -6.91
CA PRO A 108 -5.67 19.66 -5.54
C PRO A 108 -4.15 19.86 -5.41
N PRO A 109 -3.68 20.39 -4.26
CA PRO A 109 -2.27 20.69 -4.07
C PRO A 109 -1.45 19.40 -4.05
N LEU A 110 -0.35 19.39 -4.79
CA LEU A 110 0.65 18.32 -4.72
C LEU A 110 1.45 18.43 -3.43
N ILE A 111 1.92 17.29 -2.91
CA ILE A 111 2.85 17.23 -1.80
C ILE A 111 4.27 17.33 -2.37
N LEU A 112 4.97 18.40 -2.02
CA LEU A 112 6.38 18.56 -2.39
C LEU A 112 7.25 18.09 -1.23
N LEU A 113 8.15 17.13 -1.49
CA LEU A 113 8.97 16.48 -0.49
C LEU A 113 10.47 16.76 -0.75
N ASP A 114 11.12 17.41 0.21
CA ASP A 114 12.57 17.60 0.24
C ASP A 114 13.23 16.49 1.04
N VAL A 115 14.02 15.64 0.37
CA VAL A 115 14.75 14.52 1.01
C VAL A 115 16.24 14.81 1.23
N ARG A 116 16.63 16.09 1.22
CA ARG A 116 17.97 16.53 1.61
C ARG A 116 18.13 16.51 3.13
N GLU A 117 19.38 16.61 3.56
CA GLU A 117 19.72 16.73 4.99
C GLU A 117 19.41 18.14 5.52
N ALA A 118 19.31 18.28 6.84
CA ALA A 118 18.92 19.52 7.50
C ALA A 118 19.85 20.71 7.18
N GLU A 119 21.15 20.44 6.95
CA GLU A 119 22.13 21.46 6.58
C GLU A 119 21.86 22.06 5.21
N GLU A 120 21.44 21.24 4.24
CA GLU A 120 21.08 21.69 2.89
C GLU A 120 19.75 22.47 2.91
N LEU A 121 18.83 22.11 3.82
CA LEU A 121 17.56 22.81 4.00
C LEU A 121 17.77 24.24 4.51
N ALA A 122 18.74 24.43 5.42
CA ALA A 122 19.09 25.73 5.98
C ALA A 122 19.63 26.71 4.91
N ALA A 123 20.25 26.20 3.84
CA ALA A 123 20.72 26.99 2.70
C ALA A 123 19.59 27.45 1.75
N GLY A 124 18.37 26.96 1.94
CA GLY A 124 17.20 27.30 1.14
C GLY A 124 16.50 26.08 0.56
N HIS A 125 15.19 26.21 0.33
CA HIS A 125 14.33 25.14 -0.16
C HIS A 125 13.19 25.69 -1.02
N ILE A 126 12.54 24.80 -1.76
CA ILE A 126 11.37 25.19 -2.57
C ILE A 126 10.20 25.53 -1.64
N PRO A 127 9.56 26.71 -1.76
CA PRO A 127 8.44 27.10 -0.92
C PRO A 127 7.32 26.04 -0.89
N GLY A 128 6.78 25.76 0.29
CA GLY A 128 5.73 24.74 0.46
C GLY A 128 6.22 23.30 0.46
N ALA A 129 7.54 23.06 0.39
CA ALA A 129 8.11 21.73 0.54
C ALA A 129 8.08 21.27 2.01
N ARG A 130 7.69 20.01 2.22
CA ARG A 130 7.86 19.28 3.47
C ARG A 130 9.27 18.68 3.49
N SER A 131 10.01 18.87 4.57
CA SER A 131 11.34 18.29 4.73
C SER A 131 11.26 16.97 5.48
N ILE A 132 11.74 15.89 4.85
CA ILE A 132 11.91 14.56 5.47
C ILE A 132 13.17 13.94 4.84
N PRO A 133 14.31 13.91 5.55
CA PRO A 133 15.55 13.33 5.03
C PRO A 133 15.35 11.90 4.53
N LEU A 134 16.09 11.49 3.50
CA LEU A 134 15.94 10.18 2.86
C LEU A 134 16.03 9.00 3.86
N GLY A 135 16.88 9.12 4.87
CA GLY A 135 17.05 8.10 5.92
C GLY A 135 15.80 7.93 6.79
N GLU A 136 15.04 9.00 6.99
CA GLU A 136 13.87 9.04 7.87
C GLU A 136 12.56 8.79 7.11
N LEU A 137 12.59 8.83 5.76
CA LEU A 137 11.41 8.71 4.91
C LEU A 137 10.47 7.54 5.25
N LEU A 138 11.02 6.38 5.62
CA LEU A 138 10.19 5.23 6.00
C LEU A 138 9.46 5.41 7.33
N ALA A 139 10.08 6.09 8.29
CA ALA A 139 9.45 6.35 9.58
C ALA A 139 8.25 7.28 9.42
N HIS A 140 8.31 8.21 8.45
CA HIS A 140 7.26 9.21 8.20
C HIS A 140 6.27 8.82 7.11
N VAL A 141 6.33 7.59 6.57
CA VAL A 141 5.45 7.18 5.48
C VAL A 141 3.95 7.19 5.85
N HIS A 142 3.66 7.02 7.15
CA HIS A 142 2.31 7.07 7.72
C HIS A 142 1.67 8.46 7.66
N GLU A 143 2.44 9.50 7.35
CA GLU A 143 1.98 10.88 7.24
C GLU A 143 1.35 11.21 5.87
N PHE A 144 1.33 10.24 4.96
CA PHE A 144 0.81 10.35 3.60
C PHE A 144 -0.30 9.33 3.33
N ALA A 145 -1.25 9.67 2.47
CA ALA A 145 -2.26 8.76 1.96
C ALA A 145 -1.83 8.17 0.61
N TRP A 146 -2.21 6.92 0.32
CA TRP A 146 -1.87 6.25 -0.95
C TRP A 146 -2.39 6.98 -2.21
N GLY A 147 -3.36 7.88 -2.06
CA GLY A 147 -3.94 8.68 -3.15
C GLY A 147 -3.23 10.01 -3.44
N ASP A 148 -2.28 10.41 -2.59
CA ASP A 148 -1.61 11.71 -2.68
C ASP A 148 -0.71 11.81 -3.93
N ASP A 149 -0.67 12.98 -4.57
CA ASP A 149 0.28 13.29 -5.65
C ASP A 149 1.56 13.85 -5.03
N ILE A 150 2.62 13.04 -4.99
CA ILE A 150 3.87 13.35 -4.28
C ILE A 150 4.96 13.65 -5.31
N VAL A 151 5.63 14.78 -5.16
CA VAL A 151 6.84 15.12 -5.91
C VAL A 151 8.02 15.19 -4.96
N VAL A 152 9.04 14.38 -5.21
CA VAL A 152 10.25 14.33 -4.39
C VAL A 152 11.39 15.06 -5.06
N TYR A 153 12.17 15.84 -4.32
CA TYR A 153 13.40 16.43 -4.82
C TYR A 153 14.54 16.31 -3.81
N SER A 154 15.76 16.40 -4.35
CA SER A 154 17.00 16.45 -3.58
C SER A 154 17.96 17.46 -4.22
N GLY A 155 19.21 17.55 -3.76
CA GLY A 155 20.22 18.36 -4.44
C GLY A 155 20.46 17.91 -5.89
N ASP A 156 20.46 16.60 -6.13
CA ASP A 156 20.60 15.95 -7.44
C ASP A 156 19.39 15.06 -7.81
N GLU A 157 19.49 14.29 -8.91
CA GLU A 157 18.45 13.31 -9.32
C GLU A 157 18.57 11.96 -8.59
N ARG A 158 19.73 11.62 -8.02
CA ARG A 158 19.99 10.27 -7.50
C ARG A 158 19.22 9.98 -6.22
N ARG A 159 19.28 10.90 -5.24
CA ARG A 159 18.58 10.73 -3.95
C ARG A 159 17.07 10.81 -4.12
N SER A 160 16.58 11.75 -4.92
CA SER A 160 15.16 11.93 -5.21
C SER A 160 14.55 10.76 -5.99
N ARG A 161 15.28 10.18 -6.95
CA ARG A 161 14.87 8.94 -7.62
C ARG A 161 14.76 7.76 -6.63
N ALA A 162 15.77 7.56 -5.79
CA ALA A 162 15.75 6.50 -4.78
C ALA A 162 14.58 6.65 -3.80
N ALA A 163 14.30 7.87 -3.36
CA ALA A 163 13.12 8.18 -2.54
C ALA A 163 11.81 7.84 -3.26
N ALA A 164 11.66 8.29 -4.51
CA ALA A 164 10.46 8.04 -5.31
C ALA A 164 10.23 6.55 -5.56
N ASP A 165 11.28 5.78 -5.83
CA ASP A 165 11.20 4.33 -6.02
C ASP A 165 10.79 3.61 -4.73
N ARG A 166 11.29 4.07 -3.57
CA ARG A 166 10.92 3.55 -2.25
C ARG A 166 9.47 3.86 -1.88
N LEU A 167 8.97 5.04 -2.23
CA LEU A 167 7.55 5.37 -2.04
C LEU A 167 6.66 4.53 -2.97
N LYS A 168 7.08 4.33 -4.23
CA LYS A 168 6.33 3.47 -5.16
C LYS A 168 6.26 2.01 -4.71
N SER A 169 7.33 1.46 -4.12
CA SER A 169 7.31 0.09 -3.59
C SER A 169 6.34 -0.08 -2.41
N LEU A 170 6.00 1.03 -1.73
CA LEU A 170 5.00 1.10 -0.66
C LEU A 170 3.59 1.51 -1.17
N ASN A 171 3.35 1.36 -2.47
CA ASN A 171 2.07 1.62 -3.14
C ASN A 171 1.67 3.11 -3.29
N PHE A 172 2.59 4.06 -3.09
CA PHE A 172 2.37 5.47 -3.46
C PHE A 172 2.56 5.65 -4.97
N ARG A 173 1.56 5.23 -5.74
CA ARG A 173 1.66 5.13 -7.21
C ARG A 173 1.79 6.49 -7.92
N ARG A 174 1.25 7.56 -7.32
CA ARG A 174 1.31 8.95 -7.82
C ARG A 174 2.56 9.70 -7.32
N THR A 175 3.71 9.03 -7.34
CA THR A 175 4.98 9.64 -6.94
C THR A 175 5.85 9.97 -8.15
N ARG A 176 6.35 11.21 -8.23
CA ARG A 176 7.34 11.69 -9.21
C ARG A 176 8.58 12.22 -8.49
N PHE A 177 9.69 12.35 -9.21
CA PHE A 177 10.86 13.08 -8.72
C PHE A 177 11.21 14.26 -9.63
N LEU A 178 11.75 15.34 -9.04
CA LEU A 178 12.16 16.54 -9.78
C LEU A 178 13.45 16.28 -10.58
N GLY A 179 13.35 16.44 -11.90
CA GLY A 179 14.47 16.29 -12.81
C GLY A 179 15.60 17.29 -12.53
N GLY A 180 16.78 16.79 -12.19
CA GLY A 180 17.96 17.62 -11.88
C GLY A 180 17.96 18.28 -10.50
N GLY A 181 16.95 18.02 -9.67
CA GLY A 181 16.92 18.45 -8.27
C GLY A 181 16.83 19.97 -8.04
N TYR A 182 17.23 20.39 -6.85
CA TYR A 182 17.19 21.77 -6.39
C TYR A 182 18.11 22.71 -7.20
N ASN A 183 19.22 22.20 -7.75
CA ASN A 183 20.14 22.99 -8.57
C ASN A 183 19.47 23.54 -9.83
N VAL A 184 18.63 22.72 -10.50
CA VAL A 184 17.88 23.17 -11.69
C VAL A 184 16.76 24.13 -11.31
N TRP A 185 16.19 24.00 -10.11
CA TRP A 185 15.23 24.96 -9.58
C TRP A 185 15.87 26.35 -9.42
N LEU A 186 17.05 26.43 -8.80
CA LEU A 186 17.79 27.69 -8.63
C LEU A 186 18.15 28.33 -9.97
N ALA A 187 18.74 27.56 -10.89
CA ALA A 187 19.14 28.07 -12.20
C ALA A 187 17.96 28.61 -13.04
N GLN A 188 16.74 28.10 -12.84
CA GLN A 188 15.54 28.62 -13.49
C GLN A 188 14.85 29.74 -12.70
N ALA A 189 15.09 29.85 -11.40
CA ALA A 189 14.65 31.00 -10.61
C ALA A 189 15.48 32.25 -10.99
N GLU A 190 16.79 32.09 -11.19
CA GLU A 190 17.69 33.18 -11.63
C GLU A 190 17.39 33.66 -13.05
N LYS A 191 16.95 32.78 -13.96
CA LYS A 191 16.56 33.17 -15.33
C LYS A 191 15.20 33.88 -15.43
N ALA A 192 14.41 33.87 -14.36
CA ALA A 192 13.08 34.47 -14.31
C ALA A 192 13.06 35.79 -13.51
N ALA A 193 14.20 36.22 -12.97
CA ALA A 193 14.43 37.49 -12.30
C ALA A 193 15.16 38.47 -13.25
#